data_AF-A0A5K7U0J4-F1
#
_entry.id   AF-A0A5K7U0J4-F1
#
_cell.length_a   1.000
_cell.length_b   1.000
_cell.length_c   1.000
_cell.angle_alpha   90.00
_cell.angle_beta   90.00
_cell.angle_gamma   90.00
#
_symmetry.space_group_name_H-M   'P 1'
#
loop_
_entity.id
_entity.type
_entity.pdbx_description
1 polymer ?
#
loop_
_entity_poly.entity_id
_entity_poly.type
_entity_poly.pdbx_seq_one_letter_code
_entity_poly.pdbx_strand_id
1 'polypeptide(L)'
;MANPIANSLIDPEYTAKIPENIGTIETSLDTDEGRICVGSAYVDEIPHYALFRLKKNGDLDTSFGTGGITTGSFGLKQSLAYSITQLDDGALLIIGLTSDQSYFFDGVPALARFDKNGTLDTRFGEDGHRVIKRPATLSQARHRAFSTPPAMQCHVRSIGNDILVLGNFFELDTVLMKFDRDGNLDPGFNGTGYKELKRGDDNWLHGLNLHASDQGILVCARAYNANSLPVGGCVVSLSPAGEYNSGFGTGGFADFPDTLKTLENFLVLPAANRIIGCGMGDKRGGMMVALNDQGAIDESFRAPLLERYYSLAWNQLVAYSPEHADSPILAAGIWTRGPDAPMLIGRFHANGELDVSFADEGTGYILIDGTTAARRCEILENGLEKGKTMVHVMSTNPNLPRGSLIRCLTQLRCAAAHA
;
A
#
# COMPACT_ATOMS: atom_id res chain seq x y z
N MET A 1 2.90 -28.02 -9.65
CA MET A 1 3.13 -27.50 -11.01
C MET A 1 4.35 -26.60 -10.96
N ALA A 2 5.26 -26.69 -11.93
CA ALA A 2 6.45 -25.84 -11.98
C ALA A 2 6.05 -24.36 -11.97
N ASN A 3 6.82 -23.54 -11.25
CA ASN A 3 6.58 -22.10 -11.14
C ASN A 3 6.62 -21.50 -12.56
N PRO A 4 5.52 -20.93 -13.11
CA PRO A 4 5.42 -20.55 -14.52
C PRO A 4 6.29 -19.34 -14.89
N ILE A 5 7.07 -18.82 -13.94
CA ILE A 5 7.93 -17.67 -14.10
C ILE A 5 9.36 -18.16 -13.86
N ALA A 6 9.96 -18.76 -14.89
CA ALA A 6 11.33 -19.21 -14.85
C ALA A 6 12.27 -18.00 -14.92
N ASN A 7 12.43 -17.32 -13.79
CA ASN A 7 13.50 -16.36 -13.54
C ASN A 7 14.27 -16.89 -12.33
N SER A 8 15.60 -16.93 -12.42
CA SER A 8 16.49 -17.41 -11.34
C SER A 8 16.29 -16.70 -10.00
N LEU A 9 15.71 -15.49 -10.04
CA LEU A 9 15.43 -14.69 -8.86
C LEU A 9 14.04 -14.93 -8.29
N ILE A 10 13.18 -15.70 -8.95
CA ILE A 10 11.93 -16.16 -8.35
C ILE A 10 12.23 -17.43 -7.60
N ASP A 11 11.92 -17.43 -6.31
CA ASP A 11 12.20 -18.55 -5.44
C ASP A 11 11.37 -19.77 -5.91
N PRO A 12 12.00 -20.78 -6.53
CA PRO A 12 11.27 -21.90 -7.12
C PRO A 12 10.76 -22.86 -6.04
N GLU A 13 11.29 -22.77 -4.82
CA GLU A 13 10.88 -23.56 -3.66
C GLU A 13 9.70 -22.92 -2.92
N TYR A 14 9.38 -21.65 -3.20
CA TYR A 14 8.19 -21.01 -2.68
C TYR A 14 6.97 -21.33 -3.53
N THR A 15 5.98 -21.97 -2.94
CA THR A 15 4.65 -22.09 -3.52
C THR A 15 3.63 -21.76 -2.46
N ALA A 16 2.98 -20.61 -2.58
CA ALA A 16 1.91 -20.22 -1.67
C ALA A 16 0.72 -21.18 -1.84
N LYS A 17 0.42 -21.96 -0.81
CA LYS A 17 -0.75 -22.85 -0.77
C LYS A 17 -1.98 -22.07 -0.31
N ILE A 18 -2.52 -21.28 -1.24
CA ILE A 18 -3.71 -20.46 -1.01
C ILE A 18 -4.93 -21.39 -0.87
N PRO A 19 -5.78 -21.22 0.16
CA PRO A 19 -7.01 -22.00 0.29
C PRO A 19 -7.99 -21.78 -0.88
N GLU A 20 -8.72 -22.84 -1.26
CA GLU A 20 -9.58 -22.83 -2.47
C GLU A 20 -10.74 -21.82 -2.41
N ASN A 21 -11.21 -21.47 -1.21
CA ASN A 21 -12.33 -20.54 -1.01
C ASN A 21 -11.90 -19.06 -1.00
N ILE A 22 -10.59 -18.76 -1.10
CA ILE A 22 -10.10 -17.39 -1.22
C ILE A 22 -10.42 -16.85 -2.62
N GLY A 23 -11.18 -15.75 -2.66
CA GLY A 23 -11.57 -15.07 -3.89
C GLY A 23 -10.49 -14.12 -4.38
N THR A 24 -9.92 -13.33 -3.47
CA THR A 24 -8.80 -12.42 -3.74
C THR A 24 -7.86 -12.38 -2.55
N ILE A 25 -6.59 -12.11 -2.85
CA ILE A 25 -5.64 -11.54 -1.89
C ILE A 25 -5.53 -10.07 -2.32
N GLU A 26 -5.57 -9.13 -1.38
CA GLU A 26 -5.32 -7.71 -1.65
C GLU A 26 -3.95 -7.33 -1.12
N THR A 27 -3.59 -7.86 0.04
CA THR A 27 -2.37 -7.48 0.73
C THR A 27 -1.85 -8.57 1.65
N SER A 28 -0.66 -8.36 2.18
CA SER A 28 -0.08 -9.23 3.20
C SER A 28 0.84 -8.45 4.15
N LEU A 29 1.17 -9.10 5.25
CA LEU A 29 2.08 -8.63 6.29
C LEU A 29 3.01 -9.78 6.68
N ASP A 30 4.32 -9.51 6.73
CA ASP A 30 5.30 -10.43 7.29
C ASP A 30 5.29 -10.41 8.82
N THR A 31 5.42 -11.58 9.44
CA THR A 31 5.51 -11.74 10.90
C THR A 31 6.53 -12.83 11.24
N ASP A 32 6.95 -12.91 12.50
CA ASP A 32 7.86 -13.97 12.96
C ASP A 32 7.33 -15.39 12.72
N GLU A 33 6.02 -15.57 12.84
CA GLU A 33 5.32 -16.85 12.70
C GLU A 33 5.00 -17.20 11.22
N GLY A 34 5.16 -16.26 10.30
CA GLY A 34 4.86 -16.41 8.89
C GLY A 34 4.20 -15.18 8.29
N ARG A 35 3.52 -15.34 7.16
CA ARG A 35 2.90 -14.25 6.41
C ARG A 35 1.39 -14.27 6.57
N ILE A 36 0.83 -13.17 7.03
CA ILE A 36 -0.63 -13.00 7.11
C ILE A 36 -1.09 -12.33 5.83
N CYS A 37 -1.99 -13.00 5.12
CA CYS A 37 -2.59 -12.51 3.89
C CYS A 37 -4.02 -12.09 4.16
N VAL A 38 -4.47 -11.01 3.53
CA VAL A 38 -5.86 -10.55 3.63
C VAL A 38 -6.45 -10.27 2.25
N GLY A 39 -7.75 -10.43 2.15
CA GLY A 39 -8.50 -10.17 0.93
C GLY A 39 -9.95 -10.57 1.11
N SER A 40 -10.44 -11.43 0.23
CA SER A 40 -11.82 -11.92 0.25
C SER A 40 -11.92 -13.43 0.16
N ALA A 41 -12.99 -13.97 0.72
CA ALA A 41 -13.43 -15.35 0.52
C ALA A 41 -14.93 -15.36 0.18
N TYR A 42 -15.38 -16.36 -0.58
CA TYR A 42 -16.80 -16.53 -0.86
C TYR A 42 -17.42 -17.47 0.17
N VAL A 43 -18.41 -16.97 0.90
CA VAL A 43 -19.25 -17.76 1.81
C VAL A 43 -20.67 -17.65 1.29
N ASP A 44 -21.26 -18.78 0.89
CA ASP A 44 -22.59 -18.84 0.26
C ASP A 44 -22.76 -17.85 -0.92
N GLU A 45 -21.74 -17.78 -1.81
CA GLU A 45 -21.67 -16.86 -2.96
C GLU A 45 -21.58 -15.36 -2.60
N ILE A 46 -21.38 -15.02 -1.33
CA ILE A 46 -21.25 -13.65 -0.85
C ILE A 46 -19.78 -13.39 -0.45
N PRO A 47 -19.16 -12.30 -0.94
CA PRO A 47 -17.80 -11.94 -0.55
C PRO A 47 -17.76 -11.52 0.91
N HIS A 48 -16.95 -12.23 1.69
CA HIS A 48 -16.57 -11.95 3.07
C HIS A 48 -15.11 -11.51 3.10
N TYR A 49 -14.71 -10.72 4.11
CA TYR A 49 -13.29 -10.51 4.32
C TYR A 49 -12.64 -11.83 4.71
N ALA A 50 -11.38 -12.00 4.33
CA ALA A 50 -10.60 -13.18 4.68
C ALA A 50 -9.22 -12.81 5.20
N LEU A 51 -8.75 -13.58 6.18
CA LEU A 51 -7.39 -13.58 6.69
C LEU A 51 -6.92 -15.03 6.75
N PHE A 52 -5.70 -15.29 6.35
CA PHE A 52 -5.05 -16.58 6.55
C PHE A 52 -3.55 -16.38 6.74
N ARG A 53 -2.91 -17.33 7.41
CA ARG A 53 -1.47 -17.28 7.61
C ARG A 53 -0.78 -18.37 6.80
N LEU A 54 0.24 -17.99 6.05
CA LEU A 54 1.17 -18.91 5.42
C LEU A 54 2.42 -19.00 6.29
N LYS A 55 2.92 -20.21 6.49
CA LYS A 55 4.25 -20.44 7.06
C LYS A 55 5.32 -19.93 6.08
N LYS A 56 6.55 -19.77 6.56
CA LYS A 56 7.68 -19.29 5.75
C LYS A 56 7.91 -20.11 4.48
N ASN A 57 7.69 -21.43 4.56
CA ASN A 57 7.77 -22.33 3.41
C ASN A 57 6.60 -22.23 2.41
N GLY A 58 5.62 -21.35 2.63
CA GLY A 58 4.44 -21.17 1.79
C GLY A 58 3.25 -22.08 2.11
N ASP A 59 3.39 -23.00 3.07
CA ASP A 59 2.28 -23.85 3.52
C ASP A 59 1.25 -23.05 4.31
N LEU A 60 -0.03 -23.42 4.20
CA LEU A 60 -1.07 -22.89 5.08
C LEU A 60 -0.79 -23.27 6.54
N ASP A 61 -0.85 -22.27 7.42
CA ASP A 61 -0.81 -22.48 8.86
C ASP A 61 -2.21 -22.76 9.40
N THR A 62 -2.54 -24.04 9.56
CA THR A 62 -3.84 -24.51 10.04
C THR A 62 -4.15 -24.14 11.50
N SER A 63 -3.18 -23.61 12.25
CA SER A 63 -3.40 -23.10 13.61
C SER A 63 -3.93 -21.67 13.66
N PHE A 64 -3.90 -20.94 12.55
CA PHE A 64 -4.47 -19.60 12.44
C PHE A 64 -5.98 -19.68 12.16
N GLY A 65 -6.79 -18.91 12.88
CA GLY A 65 -8.24 -18.91 12.72
C GLY A 65 -8.84 -20.31 12.89
N THR A 66 -9.84 -20.63 12.07
CA THR A 66 -10.44 -21.97 12.02
C THR A 66 -9.99 -22.70 10.76
N GLY A 67 -9.16 -23.74 10.92
CA GLY A 67 -8.65 -24.52 9.79
C GLY A 67 -7.65 -23.75 8.91
N GLY A 68 -7.01 -22.70 9.45
CA GLY A 68 -6.04 -21.86 8.75
C GLY A 68 -6.60 -20.55 8.22
N ILE A 69 -7.91 -20.32 8.36
CA ILE A 69 -8.61 -19.18 7.76
C ILE A 69 -9.54 -18.54 8.79
N THR A 70 -9.58 -17.22 8.76
CA THR A 70 -10.60 -16.40 9.42
C THR A 70 -11.40 -15.70 8.34
N THR A 71 -12.72 -15.87 8.34
CA THR A 71 -13.64 -15.16 7.44
C THR A 71 -14.72 -14.45 8.24
N GLY A 72 -15.22 -13.32 7.73
CA GLY A 72 -16.34 -12.63 8.35
C GLY A 72 -16.85 -11.46 7.51
N SER A 73 -17.79 -10.70 8.08
CA SER A 73 -18.29 -9.47 7.47
C SER A 73 -18.11 -8.31 8.43
N PHE A 74 -17.99 -7.08 7.90
CA PHE A 74 -17.99 -5.86 8.71
C PHE A 74 -19.42 -5.43 9.09
N GLY A 75 -20.32 -6.39 9.33
CA GLY A 75 -21.71 -6.15 9.71
C GLY A 75 -22.71 -5.90 8.56
N LEU A 76 -22.26 -5.75 7.32
CA LEU A 76 -23.16 -5.73 6.13
C LEU A 76 -23.00 -7.00 5.30
N LYS A 77 -23.80 -7.11 4.23
CA LYS A 77 -23.88 -8.31 3.39
C LYS A 77 -22.52 -8.66 2.77
N GLN A 78 -21.89 -7.71 2.09
CA GLN A 78 -20.64 -7.93 1.36
C GLN A 78 -19.48 -7.25 2.10
N SER A 79 -18.30 -7.88 2.13
CA SER A 79 -17.11 -7.36 2.81
C SER A 79 -15.83 -7.77 2.08
N LEU A 80 -14.92 -6.82 1.86
CA LEU A 80 -13.60 -7.04 1.26
C LEU A 80 -12.54 -6.40 2.16
N ALA A 81 -11.47 -7.13 2.51
CA ALA A 81 -10.33 -6.53 3.19
C ALA A 81 -9.29 -6.06 2.16
N TYR A 82 -8.78 -4.83 2.31
CA TYR A 82 -7.80 -4.24 1.38
C TYR A 82 -6.42 -4.05 1.99
N SER A 83 -6.36 -3.71 3.29
CA SER A 83 -5.10 -3.50 3.98
C SER A 83 -5.09 -4.15 5.35
N ILE A 84 -3.90 -4.47 5.83
CA ILE A 84 -3.61 -5.00 7.15
C ILE A 84 -2.42 -4.24 7.74
N THR A 85 -2.46 -4.03 9.04
CA THR A 85 -1.38 -3.47 9.86
C THR A 85 -1.34 -4.21 11.19
N GLN A 86 -0.13 -4.43 11.71
CA GLN A 86 0.06 -4.90 13.07
C GLN A 86 0.07 -3.70 14.05
N LEU A 87 -0.64 -3.84 15.15
CA LEU A 87 -0.62 -2.90 16.27
C LEU A 87 0.54 -3.25 17.22
N ASP A 88 0.99 -2.32 18.06
CA ASP A 88 2.16 -2.60 18.91
C ASP A 88 1.92 -3.66 20.00
N ASP A 89 0.65 -4.00 20.29
CA ASP A 89 0.30 -5.13 21.15
C ASP A 89 0.32 -6.49 20.40
N GLY A 90 0.71 -6.49 19.13
CA GLY A 90 0.76 -7.65 18.25
C GLY A 90 -0.58 -8.01 17.60
N ALA A 91 -1.67 -7.31 17.93
CA ALA A 91 -2.96 -7.50 17.27
C ALA A 91 -2.90 -7.07 15.80
N LEU A 92 -3.81 -7.63 15.01
CA LEU A 92 -3.94 -7.36 13.59
C LEU A 92 -5.14 -6.45 13.38
N LEU A 93 -4.96 -5.39 12.61
CA LEU A 93 -6.04 -4.51 12.20
C LEU A 93 -6.16 -4.55 10.69
N ILE A 94 -7.34 -4.90 10.19
CA ILE A 94 -7.65 -4.79 8.76
C ILE A 94 -8.52 -3.57 8.50
N ILE A 95 -8.38 -3.01 7.30
CA ILE A 95 -9.34 -2.08 6.73
C ILE A 95 -9.85 -2.62 5.40
N GLY A 96 -11.14 -2.43 5.18
CA GLY A 96 -11.87 -2.96 4.04
C GLY A 96 -13.00 -2.07 3.60
N LEU A 97 -13.81 -2.56 2.65
CA LEU A 97 -15.12 -1.99 2.32
C LEU A 97 -16.21 -2.98 2.68
N THR A 98 -17.36 -2.45 3.08
CA THR A 98 -18.57 -3.21 3.40
C THR A 98 -19.79 -2.60 2.70
N SER A 99 -20.70 -3.43 2.20
CA SER A 99 -21.90 -2.97 1.47
C SER A 99 -23.10 -3.86 1.76
N ASP A 100 -24.29 -3.27 1.78
CA ASP A 100 -25.58 -3.97 1.80
C ASP A 100 -26.04 -4.40 0.40
N GLN A 101 -25.54 -3.72 -0.63
CA GLN A 101 -25.84 -4.00 -2.03
C GLN A 101 -24.98 -5.14 -2.58
N SER A 102 -25.40 -5.67 -3.73
CA SER A 102 -24.63 -6.69 -4.46
C SER A 102 -23.41 -6.12 -5.21
N TYR A 103 -23.30 -4.80 -5.30
CA TYR A 103 -22.22 -4.08 -5.95
C TYR A 103 -21.61 -3.07 -4.98
N PHE A 104 -20.27 -3.02 -4.90
CA PHE A 104 -19.51 -2.14 -3.99
C PHE A 104 -19.51 -0.65 -4.36
N PHE A 105 -20.42 -0.20 -5.24
CA PHE A 105 -20.51 1.21 -5.62
C PHE A 105 -20.81 2.12 -4.43
N ASP A 106 -21.53 1.61 -3.43
CA ASP A 106 -21.85 2.28 -2.17
C ASP A 106 -21.10 1.66 -0.97
N GLY A 107 -19.96 1.00 -1.23
CA GLY A 107 -19.17 0.38 -0.17
C GLY A 107 -18.67 1.41 0.83
N VAL A 108 -18.86 1.16 2.13
CA VAL A 108 -18.38 2.03 3.22
C VAL A 108 -17.12 1.43 3.83
N PRO A 109 -16.09 2.22 4.17
CA PRO A 109 -14.89 1.69 4.80
C PRO A 109 -15.19 1.14 6.19
N ALA A 110 -14.51 0.07 6.56
CA ALA A 110 -14.66 -0.53 7.86
C ALA A 110 -13.37 -1.16 8.37
N LEU A 111 -13.19 -1.14 9.68
CA LEU A 111 -12.09 -1.77 10.40
C LEU A 111 -12.57 -3.05 11.09
N ALA A 112 -11.67 -4.02 11.23
CA ALA A 112 -11.83 -5.14 12.14
C ALA A 112 -10.50 -5.48 12.80
N ARG A 113 -10.54 -5.83 14.09
CA ARG A 113 -9.35 -6.16 14.87
C ARG A 113 -9.34 -7.63 15.27
N PHE A 114 -8.18 -8.26 15.16
CA PHE A 114 -7.96 -9.67 15.48
C PHE A 114 -6.77 -9.80 16.40
N ASP A 115 -6.72 -10.86 17.18
CA ASP A 115 -5.47 -11.28 17.82
C ASP A 115 -4.46 -11.79 16.77
N LYS A 116 -3.24 -12.07 17.21
CA LYS A 116 -2.17 -12.59 16.35
C LYS A 116 -2.45 -13.96 15.72
N ASN A 117 -3.42 -14.70 16.26
CA ASN A 117 -3.84 -16.01 15.79
C ASN A 117 -5.06 -15.92 14.86
N GLY A 118 -5.56 -14.72 14.56
CA GLY A 118 -6.69 -14.49 13.67
C GLY A 118 -8.06 -14.61 14.34
N THR A 119 -8.14 -14.63 15.67
CA THR A 119 -9.42 -14.57 16.39
C THR A 119 -9.91 -13.13 16.44
N LEU A 120 -11.18 -12.88 16.09
CA LEU A 120 -11.78 -11.53 16.16
C LEU A 120 -11.81 -11.00 17.61
N ASP A 121 -11.29 -9.80 17.83
CA ASP A 121 -11.37 -9.10 19.13
C ASP A 121 -12.72 -8.38 19.21
N THR A 122 -13.74 -9.06 19.75
CA THR A 122 -15.13 -8.58 19.83
C THR A 122 -15.32 -7.32 20.69
N ARG A 123 -14.28 -6.87 21.41
CA ARG A 123 -14.30 -5.63 22.19
C ARG A 123 -13.95 -4.40 21.35
N PHE A 124 -13.37 -4.59 20.17
CA PHE A 124 -13.05 -3.50 19.26
C PHE A 124 -14.31 -2.97 18.59
N GLY A 125 -14.55 -1.66 18.69
CA GLY A 125 -15.69 -1.01 18.07
C GLY A 125 -17.03 -1.58 18.53
N GLU A 126 -17.81 -2.08 17.59
CA GLU A 126 -19.08 -2.78 17.80
C GLU A 126 -18.91 -4.22 17.29
N ASP A 127 -18.94 -5.19 18.20
CA ASP A 127 -18.77 -6.63 17.93
C ASP A 127 -17.48 -7.02 17.18
N GLY A 128 -16.42 -6.22 17.32
CA GLY A 128 -15.13 -6.43 16.66
C GLY A 128 -14.91 -5.59 15.41
N HIS A 129 -15.89 -4.75 15.03
CA HIS A 129 -15.87 -3.96 13.81
C HIS A 129 -16.10 -2.48 14.06
N ARG A 130 -15.59 -1.64 13.17
CA ARG A 130 -15.92 -0.20 13.14
C ARG A 130 -16.17 0.26 11.72
N VAL A 131 -17.41 0.65 11.41
CA VAL A 131 -17.75 1.32 10.15
C VAL A 131 -17.30 2.78 10.21
N ILE A 132 -16.51 3.18 9.21
CA ILE A 132 -15.93 4.52 9.09
C ILE A 132 -16.83 5.37 8.21
N LYS A 133 -17.57 6.29 8.84
CA LYS A 133 -18.51 7.16 8.15
C LYS A 133 -17.85 8.47 7.75
N ARG A 134 -18.24 9.00 6.59
CA ARG A 134 -17.91 10.38 6.22
C ARG A 134 -18.45 11.34 7.31
N PRO A 135 -17.64 12.27 7.84
CA PRO A 135 -18.14 13.24 8.80
C PRO A 135 -19.25 14.11 8.20
N ALA A 136 -20.39 14.21 8.88
CA ALA A 136 -21.60 14.86 8.36
C ALA A 136 -21.45 16.38 8.17
N THR A 137 -20.49 16.98 8.87
CA THR A 137 -20.12 18.40 8.85
C THR A 137 -19.30 18.81 7.62
N LEU A 138 -18.78 17.85 6.84
CA LEU A 138 -18.09 18.16 5.59
C LEU A 138 -19.09 18.64 4.53
N SER A 139 -18.79 19.78 3.91
CA SER A 139 -19.68 20.44 2.96
C SER A 139 -20.07 19.53 1.80
N GLN A 140 -21.37 19.32 1.57
CA GLN A 140 -21.92 18.53 0.43
C GLN A 140 -21.75 19.22 -0.94
N ALA A 141 -21.05 20.36 -1.01
CA ALA A 141 -21.26 21.35 -2.06
C ALA A 141 -20.68 21.00 -3.44
N ARG A 142 -19.99 19.87 -3.64
CA ARG A 142 -19.10 19.71 -4.81
C ARG A 142 -19.21 18.40 -5.56
N HIS A 143 -20.34 17.70 -5.42
CA HIS A 143 -20.63 16.47 -6.14
C HIS A 143 -20.86 16.74 -7.65
N ARG A 144 -19.79 16.90 -8.44
CA ARG A 144 -19.86 16.52 -9.84
C ARG A 144 -19.70 15.01 -9.86
N ALA A 145 -20.82 14.29 -10.02
CA ALA A 145 -20.82 12.85 -10.16
C ALA A 145 -19.87 12.46 -11.29
N PHE A 146 -18.78 11.78 -10.98
CA PHE A 146 -18.12 10.98 -12.01
C PHE A 146 -19.07 9.81 -12.34
N SER A 147 -19.11 9.44 -13.61
CA SER A 147 -20.00 8.41 -14.14
C SER A 147 -19.61 6.98 -13.76
N THR A 148 -18.53 6.80 -13.00
CA THR A 148 -18.02 5.52 -12.52
C THR A 148 -17.58 5.68 -11.07
N PRO A 149 -18.17 4.96 -10.10
CA PRO A 149 -17.74 5.07 -8.71
C PRO A 149 -16.32 4.49 -8.61
N PRO A 150 -15.30 5.29 -8.25
CA PRO A 150 -14.00 4.73 -7.97
C PRO A 150 -14.09 3.93 -6.68
N ALA A 151 -13.34 2.84 -6.61
CA ALA A 151 -13.15 2.10 -5.38
C ALA A 151 -12.76 3.10 -4.27
N MET A 152 -13.55 3.18 -3.20
CA MET A 152 -13.17 3.97 -2.03
C MET A 152 -11.83 3.45 -1.52
N GLN A 153 -10.78 4.26 -1.68
CA GLN A 153 -9.44 3.91 -1.22
C GLN A 153 -9.29 4.42 0.20
N CYS A 154 -9.06 3.48 1.12
CA CYS A 154 -8.75 3.78 2.50
C CYS A 154 -7.45 3.09 2.90
N HIS A 155 -6.61 3.83 3.60
CA HIS A 155 -5.34 3.36 4.15
C HIS A 155 -5.42 3.44 5.65
N VAL A 156 -4.86 2.42 6.31
CA VAL A 156 -4.77 2.34 7.76
C VAL A 156 -3.31 2.31 8.18
N ARG A 157 -2.98 3.02 9.26
CA ARG A 157 -1.66 3.01 9.89
C ARG A 157 -1.80 3.11 11.39
N SER A 158 -1.08 2.28 12.14
CA SER A 158 -0.94 2.42 13.59
C SER A 158 0.23 3.32 13.93
N ILE A 159 0.11 4.03 15.05
CA ILE A 159 1.14 4.86 15.66
C ILE A 159 0.94 4.83 17.17
N GLY A 160 1.83 4.14 17.89
CA GLY A 160 1.63 3.94 19.33
C GLY A 160 0.27 3.27 19.62
N ASN A 161 -0.53 3.94 20.45
CA ASN A 161 -1.87 3.46 20.79
C ASN A 161 -2.97 3.92 19.81
N ASP A 162 -2.63 4.65 18.77
CA ASP A 162 -3.60 5.25 17.88
C ASP A 162 -3.63 4.61 16.50
N ILE A 163 -4.78 4.70 15.86
CA ILE A 163 -5.07 4.20 14.53
C ILE A 163 -5.42 5.40 13.64
N LEU A 164 -4.64 5.62 12.60
CA LEU A 164 -4.92 6.60 11.57
C LEU A 164 -5.57 5.93 10.37
N VAL A 165 -6.67 6.52 9.91
CA VAL A 165 -7.38 6.12 8.69
C VAL A 165 -7.40 7.29 7.73
N LEU A 166 -6.74 7.14 6.58
CA LEU A 166 -6.87 8.05 5.45
C LEU A 166 -7.96 7.49 4.53
N GLY A 167 -9.06 8.21 4.37
CA GLY A 167 -10.17 7.80 3.52
C GLY A 167 -10.50 8.83 2.44
N ASN A 168 -10.77 8.35 1.23
CA ASN A 168 -11.30 9.16 0.14
C ASN A 168 -12.82 8.94 0.04
N PHE A 169 -13.62 9.92 0.46
CA PHE A 169 -15.08 9.86 0.40
C PHE A 169 -15.58 10.64 -0.81
N PHE A 170 -16.52 10.06 -1.56
CA PHE A 170 -17.08 10.67 -2.78
C PHE A 170 -15.99 11.28 -3.68
N GLU A 171 -14.89 10.53 -3.85
CA GLU A 171 -13.72 10.80 -4.71
C GLU A 171 -12.78 11.91 -4.26
N LEU A 172 -13.27 12.97 -3.60
CA LEU A 172 -12.53 14.22 -3.37
C LEU A 172 -12.48 14.67 -1.92
N ASP A 173 -13.34 14.15 -1.04
CA ASP A 173 -13.23 14.40 0.40
C ASP A 173 -12.13 13.47 0.94
N THR A 174 -10.87 13.89 0.81
CA THR A 174 -9.75 13.22 1.48
C THR A 174 -9.76 13.58 2.95
N VAL A 175 -10.01 12.61 3.80
CA VAL A 175 -10.14 12.81 5.25
C VAL A 175 -9.17 11.89 5.98
N LEU A 176 -8.37 12.47 6.85
CA LEU A 176 -7.56 11.74 7.81
C LEU A 176 -8.31 11.69 9.15
N MET A 177 -8.59 10.50 9.66
CA MET A 177 -9.29 10.28 10.92
C MET A 177 -8.38 9.56 11.90
N LYS A 178 -8.54 9.84 13.19
CA LYS A 178 -7.78 9.18 14.26
C LYS A 178 -8.73 8.43 15.19
N PHE A 179 -8.41 7.18 15.47
CA PHE A 179 -9.14 6.31 16.38
C PHE A 179 -8.21 5.78 17.48
N ASP A 180 -8.78 5.47 18.64
CA ASP A 180 -8.07 4.74 19.70
C ASP A 180 -8.00 3.22 19.40
N ARG A 181 -7.33 2.46 20.27
CA ARG A 181 -7.20 0.98 20.17
C ARG A 181 -8.50 0.20 20.28
N ASP A 182 -9.55 0.84 20.78
CA ASP A 182 -10.89 0.26 20.92
C ASP A 182 -11.77 0.68 19.73
N GLY A 183 -11.21 1.39 18.74
CA GLY A 183 -11.90 1.79 17.52
C GLY A 183 -12.84 2.98 17.72
N ASN A 184 -12.69 3.77 18.78
CA ASN A 184 -13.45 5.00 18.98
C ASN A 184 -12.72 6.18 18.34
N LEU A 185 -13.46 7.09 17.73
CA LEU A 185 -12.90 8.30 17.13
C LEU A 185 -12.29 9.19 18.23
N ASP A 186 -11.04 9.61 18.08
CA ASP A 186 -10.30 10.44 19.06
C ASP A 186 -10.62 11.92 18.84
N PRO A 187 -11.50 12.58 19.63
CA PRO A 187 -11.85 13.98 19.41
C PRO A 187 -10.68 14.96 19.64
N GLY A 188 -9.59 14.52 20.29
CA GLY A 188 -8.39 15.34 20.48
C GLY A 188 -7.67 15.64 19.17
N PHE A 189 -7.84 14.80 18.14
CA PHE A 189 -7.23 15.02 16.83
C PHE A 189 -7.98 16.12 16.05
N ASN A 190 -7.30 17.23 15.78
CA ASN A 190 -7.85 18.41 15.11
C ASN A 190 -9.17 18.92 15.76
N GLY A 191 -9.40 18.63 17.04
CA GLY A 191 -10.60 19.01 17.80
C GLY A 191 -11.91 18.34 17.39
N THR A 192 -11.89 17.48 16.37
CA THR A 192 -13.09 16.80 15.82
C THR A 192 -12.89 15.31 15.58
N GLY A 193 -11.68 14.81 15.81
CA GLY A 193 -11.24 13.45 15.49
C GLY A 193 -10.88 13.19 14.03
N TYR A 194 -10.98 14.21 13.19
CA TYR A 194 -10.62 14.10 11.79
C TYR A 194 -10.11 15.44 11.23
N LYS A 195 -9.36 15.35 10.15
CA LYS A 195 -8.88 16.47 9.33
C LYS A 195 -9.28 16.25 7.89
N GLU A 196 -10.04 17.18 7.33
CA GLU A 196 -10.23 17.26 5.89
C GLU A 196 -8.97 17.87 5.24
N LEU A 197 -8.39 17.15 4.29
CA LEU A 197 -7.19 17.57 3.57
C LEU A 197 -7.61 18.34 2.32
N LYS A 198 -7.30 19.64 2.30
CA LYS A 198 -7.68 20.57 1.24
C LYS A 198 -6.52 21.51 0.94
N ARG A 199 -6.36 21.84 -0.34
CA ARG A 199 -5.32 22.77 -0.81
C ARG A 199 -5.96 24.05 -1.33
N GLY A 200 -6.42 24.87 -0.37
CA GLY A 200 -7.22 26.06 -0.67
C GLY A 200 -8.64 25.70 -1.13
N ASP A 201 -9.37 26.71 -1.58
CA ASP A 201 -10.80 26.55 -1.85
C ASP A 201 -11.11 25.86 -3.17
N ASP A 202 -10.20 25.80 -4.14
CA ASP A 202 -10.48 25.27 -5.50
C ASP A 202 -9.58 24.11 -5.93
N ASN A 203 -8.69 23.64 -5.05
CA ASN A 203 -7.93 22.42 -5.28
C ASN A 203 -8.25 21.37 -4.22
N TRP A 204 -8.63 20.19 -4.69
CA TRP A 204 -8.87 19.04 -3.83
C TRP A 204 -7.75 18.02 -3.98
N LEU A 205 -7.70 17.15 -2.98
CA LEU A 205 -6.71 16.10 -2.88
C LEU A 205 -7.40 14.76 -3.01
N HIS A 206 -6.67 13.81 -3.57
CA HIS A 206 -6.98 12.39 -3.53
C HIS A 206 -5.81 11.70 -2.83
N GLY A 207 -6.04 11.24 -1.59
CA GLY A 207 -5.04 10.59 -0.76
C GLY A 207 -4.69 9.20 -1.29
N LEU A 208 -3.41 8.93 -1.50
CA LEU A 208 -2.90 7.67 -2.06
C LEU A 208 -2.23 6.77 -1.02
N ASN A 209 -1.63 7.36 0.01
CA ASN A 209 -1.00 6.63 1.09
C ASN A 209 -0.66 7.58 2.26
N LEU A 210 -0.29 7.01 3.41
CA LEU A 210 0.22 7.76 4.54
C LEU A 210 1.45 7.10 5.17
N HIS A 211 2.27 7.94 5.80
CA HIS A 211 3.33 7.57 6.70
C HIS A 211 3.12 8.37 7.99
N ALA A 212 3.19 7.71 9.13
CA ALA A 212 3.01 8.35 10.43
C ALA A 212 4.07 7.87 11.42
N SER A 213 4.50 8.79 12.26
CA SER A 213 5.42 8.58 13.38
C SER A 213 5.08 9.57 14.49
N ASP A 214 5.66 9.40 15.68
CA ASP A 214 5.43 10.30 16.82
C ASP A 214 5.79 11.78 16.52
N GLN A 215 6.57 12.02 15.46
CA GLN A 215 6.98 13.37 15.03
C GLN A 215 5.98 14.04 14.09
N GLY A 216 5.11 13.27 13.44
CA GLY A 216 4.16 13.83 12.47
C GLY A 216 3.64 12.81 11.46
N ILE A 217 2.78 13.32 10.59
CA ILE A 217 2.05 12.55 9.59
C ILE A 217 2.33 13.15 8.22
N LEU A 218 2.70 12.29 7.27
CA LEU A 218 2.86 12.64 5.87
C LEU A 218 1.80 11.89 5.06
N VAL A 219 1.06 12.60 4.22
CA VAL A 219 0.08 12.02 3.29
C VAL A 219 0.53 12.29 1.86
N CYS A 220 0.64 11.21 1.09
CA CYS A 220 0.86 11.28 -0.34
C CYS A 220 -0.47 11.50 -1.04
N ALA A 221 -0.60 12.52 -1.88
CA ALA A 221 -1.87 12.85 -2.53
C ALA A 221 -1.69 13.40 -3.94
N ARG A 222 -2.66 13.10 -4.82
CA ARG A 222 -2.83 13.80 -6.10
C ARG A 222 -3.67 15.05 -5.88
N ALA A 223 -3.22 16.17 -6.43
CA ALA A 223 -3.97 17.40 -6.47
C ALA A 223 -4.73 17.53 -7.79
N TYR A 224 -5.93 18.09 -7.72
CA TYR A 224 -6.78 18.39 -8.86
C TYR A 224 -7.35 19.80 -8.72
N ASN A 225 -7.59 20.46 -9.84
CA ASN A 225 -8.25 21.77 -9.86
C ASN A 225 -9.78 21.65 -9.86
N ALA A 226 -10.46 22.80 -9.80
CA ALA A 226 -11.92 22.93 -9.82
C ALA A 226 -12.63 22.22 -11.00
N ASN A 227 -11.92 21.93 -12.09
CA ASN A 227 -12.43 21.21 -13.26
C ASN A 227 -12.13 19.70 -13.23
N SER A 228 -11.67 19.16 -12.11
CA SER A 228 -11.26 17.75 -11.97
C SER A 228 -10.08 17.34 -12.84
N LEU A 229 -9.27 18.29 -13.27
CA LEU A 229 -8.05 17.98 -13.99
C LEU A 229 -6.90 17.80 -13.00
N PRO A 230 -6.08 16.74 -13.13
CA PRO A 230 -4.92 16.55 -12.28
C PRO A 230 -3.94 17.72 -12.49
N VAL A 231 -3.47 18.30 -11.39
CA VAL A 231 -2.52 19.42 -11.41
C VAL A 231 -1.16 19.07 -10.80
N GLY A 232 -1.01 17.88 -10.22
CA GLY A 232 0.28 17.38 -9.74
C GLY A 232 0.15 16.39 -8.60
N GLY A 233 1.28 15.80 -8.22
CA GLY A 233 1.41 15.00 -7.00
C GLY A 233 2.05 15.82 -5.89
N CYS A 234 1.60 15.64 -4.66
CA CYS A 234 2.14 16.37 -3.51
C CYS A 234 2.23 15.50 -2.25
N VAL A 235 2.98 16.00 -1.28
CA VAL A 235 3.01 15.51 0.09
C VAL A 235 2.38 16.57 0.99
N VAL A 236 1.44 16.15 1.82
CA VAL A 236 0.84 16.94 2.88
C VAL A 236 1.53 16.57 4.20
N SER A 237 2.03 17.55 4.94
CA SER A 237 2.62 17.36 6.26
C SER A 237 1.72 17.91 7.35
N LEU A 238 1.49 17.08 8.37
CA LEU A 238 0.66 17.39 9.53
C LEU A 238 1.43 17.07 10.82
N SER A 239 1.15 17.82 11.88
CA SER A 239 1.53 17.44 13.24
C SER A 239 0.79 16.17 13.68
N PRO A 240 1.23 15.48 14.74
CA PRO A 240 0.49 14.35 15.33
C PRO A 240 -0.93 14.73 15.79
N ALA A 241 -1.18 16.02 16.05
CA ALA A 241 -2.49 16.55 16.42
C ALA A 241 -3.39 16.87 15.21
N GLY A 242 -2.89 16.72 13.97
CA GLY A 242 -3.68 16.92 12.74
C GLY A 242 -3.67 18.35 12.20
N GLU A 243 -2.74 19.19 12.64
CA GLU A 243 -2.56 20.55 12.14
C GLU A 243 -1.55 20.58 10.99
N TYR A 244 -1.74 21.43 9.97
CA TYR A 244 -0.76 21.56 8.89
C TYR A 244 0.58 22.07 9.42
N ASN A 245 1.66 21.40 9.03
CA ASN A 245 3.02 21.83 9.37
C ASN A 245 3.47 22.95 8.43
N SER A 246 3.29 24.21 8.84
CA SER A 246 3.58 25.38 7.99
C SER A 246 5.06 25.51 7.57
N GLY A 247 5.99 24.84 8.26
CA GLY A 247 7.41 24.80 7.93
C GLY A 247 7.77 23.80 6.82
N PHE A 248 6.84 22.95 6.40
CA PHE A 248 7.04 21.98 5.33
C PHE A 248 6.48 22.51 4.00
N GLY A 249 7.35 22.67 3.00
CA GLY A 249 7.01 23.24 1.71
C GLY A 249 6.30 24.59 1.86
N THR A 250 5.18 24.75 1.16
CA THR A 250 4.32 25.94 1.28
C THR A 250 3.09 25.61 2.11
N GLY A 251 3.08 26.04 3.38
CA GLY A 251 1.91 25.92 4.25
C GLY A 251 1.53 24.47 4.60
N GLY A 252 2.49 23.55 4.63
CA GLY A 252 2.27 22.12 4.88
C GLY A 252 2.17 21.27 3.61
N PHE A 253 2.43 21.84 2.44
CA PHE A 253 2.34 21.15 1.15
C PHE A 253 3.63 21.25 0.37
N ALA A 254 4.11 20.13 -0.14
CA ALA A 254 5.27 20.06 -1.03
C ALA A 254 4.90 19.35 -2.33
N ASP A 255 5.19 19.97 -3.47
CA ASP A 255 4.89 19.41 -4.78
C ASP A 255 6.07 18.59 -5.31
N PHE A 256 5.73 17.45 -5.92
CA PHE A 256 6.66 16.78 -6.82
C PHE A 256 6.75 17.56 -8.15
N PRO A 257 7.87 17.44 -8.88
CA PRO A 257 8.05 18.19 -10.12
C PRO A 257 7.07 17.73 -11.21
N ASP A 258 6.69 18.64 -12.10
CA ASP A 258 5.73 18.40 -13.20
C ASP A 258 6.16 17.30 -14.18
N THR A 259 7.42 16.88 -14.15
CA THR A 259 7.93 15.74 -14.91
C THR A 259 7.32 14.43 -14.42
N LEU A 260 6.95 14.32 -13.14
CA LEU A 260 6.16 13.21 -12.61
C LEU A 260 4.68 13.42 -12.95
N LYS A 261 4.21 12.80 -14.03
CA LYS A 261 2.84 12.97 -14.55
C LYS A 261 1.80 12.19 -13.78
N THR A 262 2.16 11.03 -13.24
CA THR A 262 1.33 10.31 -12.27
C THR A 262 2.14 10.07 -11.03
N LEU A 263 1.57 10.41 -9.87
CA LEU A 263 2.06 9.99 -8.57
C LEU A 263 1.21 8.80 -8.14
N GLU A 264 1.80 7.66 -7.82
CA GLU A 264 1.08 6.42 -7.47
C GLU A 264 1.27 6.08 -5.99
N ASN A 265 2.45 6.37 -5.45
CA ASN A 265 2.79 6.10 -4.06
C ASN A 265 3.98 6.94 -3.61
N PHE A 266 4.32 6.83 -2.34
CA PHE A 266 5.56 7.36 -1.80
C PHE A 266 6.24 6.40 -0.82
N LEU A 267 7.50 6.69 -0.51
CA LEU A 267 8.29 6.06 0.53
C LEU A 267 8.97 7.15 1.34
N VAL A 268 8.89 7.05 2.67
CA VAL A 268 9.62 7.94 3.58
C VAL A 268 10.85 7.20 4.09
N LEU A 269 12.02 7.83 3.97
CA LEU A 269 13.31 7.37 4.48
C LEU A 269 13.81 8.40 5.51
N PRO A 270 13.42 8.27 6.79
CA PRO A 270 13.76 9.25 7.81
C PRO A 270 15.28 9.39 7.98
N ALA A 271 16.02 8.29 7.98
CA ALA A 271 17.48 8.32 8.16
C ALA A 271 18.23 9.02 7.01
N ALA A 272 17.62 9.10 5.83
CA ALA A 272 18.15 9.81 4.68
C ALA A 272 17.54 11.23 4.52
N ASN A 273 16.67 11.67 5.44
CA ASN A 273 15.88 12.90 5.34
C ASN A 273 15.16 13.04 3.99
N ARG A 274 14.57 11.94 3.50
CA ARG A 274 14.08 11.84 2.13
C ARG A 274 12.65 11.31 2.06
N ILE A 275 11.85 11.90 1.17
CA ILE A 275 10.51 11.45 0.80
C ILE A 275 10.50 11.21 -0.70
N ILE A 276 10.33 9.96 -1.11
CA ILE A 276 10.41 9.54 -2.51
C ILE A 276 9.00 9.31 -3.05
N GLY A 277 8.58 10.09 -4.03
CA GLY A 277 7.38 9.84 -4.82
C GLY A 277 7.70 8.96 -6.02
N CYS A 278 6.78 8.07 -6.39
CA CYS A 278 6.92 7.24 -7.59
C CYS A 278 5.67 7.25 -8.46
N GLY A 279 5.86 6.96 -9.75
CA GLY A 279 4.78 6.77 -10.71
C GLY A 279 5.29 6.81 -12.14
N MET A 280 4.60 7.52 -13.01
CA MET A 280 4.94 7.63 -14.42
C MET A 280 5.38 9.06 -14.79
N GLY A 281 6.48 9.17 -15.52
CA GLY A 281 7.01 10.42 -16.04
C GLY A 281 6.37 10.89 -17.35
N ASP A 282 6.78 12.08 -17.80
CA ASP A 282 6.33 12.76 -19.02
C ASP A 282 6.51 11.98 -20.32
N LYS A 283 7.57 11.17 -20.42
CA LYS A 283 7.81 10.25 -21.54
C LYS A 283 7.20 8.86 -21.35
N ARG A 284 6.27 8.73 -20.40
CA ARG A 284 5.61 7.46 -20.04
C ARG A 284 6.57 6.38 -19.51
N GLY A 285 7.71 6.77 -18.96
CA GLY A 285 8.62 5.86 -18.27
C GLY A 285 8.34 5.82 -16.77
N GLY A 286 8.76 4.74 -16.10
CA GLY A 286 8.70 4.67 -14.64
C GLY A 286 9.63 5.71 -14.03
N MET A 287 9.11 6.57 -13.15
CA MET A 287 9.83 7.69 -12.56
C MET A 287 9.77 7.66 -11.03
N MET A 288 10.88 8.02 -10.39
CA MET A 288 10.95 8.33 -8.97
C MET A 288 11.60 9.70 -8.79
N VAL A 289 11.10 10.46 -7.82
CA VAL A 289 11.55 11.81 -7.49
C VAL A 289 11.58 11.95 -5.99
N ALA A 290 12.49 12.75 -5.46
CA ALA A 290 12.64 12.92 -4.03
C ALA A 290 12.40 14.36 -3.60
N LEU A 291 11.83 14.50 -2.40
CA LEU A 291 11.81 15.70 -1.59
C LEU A 291 12.69 15.45 -0.37
N ASN A 292 13.27 16.51 0.19
CA ASN A 292 13.88 16.46 1.52
C ASN A 292 12.82 16.55 2.63
N ASP A 293 13.25 16.49 3.88
CA ASP A 293 12.41 16.58 5.08
C ASP A 293 11.78 17.96 5.31
N GLN A 294 12.18 19.00 4.56
CA GLN A 294 11.50 20.30 4.49
C GLN A 294 10.57 20.44 3.28
N GLY A 295 10.45 19.43 2.42
CA GLY A 295 9.57 19.45 1.26
C GLY A 295 10.14 20.18 0.04
N ALA A 296 11.44 20.44 0.00
CA ALA A 296 12.12 20.92 -1.21
C ALA A 296 12.59 19.74 -2.07
N ILE A 297 12.70 19.95 -3.39
CA ILE A 297 13.23 18.94 -4.31
C ILE A 297 14.64 18.53 -3.88
N ASP A 298 14.86 17.22 -3.71
CA ASP A 298 16.17 16.67 -3.42
C ASP A 298 16.89 16.28 -4.72
N GLU A 299 17.70 17.21 -5.23
CA GLU A 299 18.48 17.03 -6.46
C GLU A 299 19.59 15.97 -6.33
N SER A 300 19.92 15.54 -5.12
CA SER A 300 20.91 14.46 -4.92
C SER A 300 20.35 13.07 -5.25
N PHE A 301 19.02 12.95 -5.38
CA PHE A 301 18.36 11.71 -5.76
C PHE A 301 18.31 11.54 -7.29
N ARG A 302 19.06 10.56 -7.80
CA ARG A 302 19.36 10.38 -9.23
C ARG A 302 18.73 9.13 -9.82
N ALA A 303 17.44 8.94 -9.60
CA ALA A 303 16.71 7.85 -10.21
C ALA A 303 16.57 8.01 -11.73
N PRO A 304 17.01 7.02 -12.53
CA PRO A 304 16.85 7.11 -13.97
C PRO A 304 15.38 6.95 -14.37
N LEU A 305 14.98 7.70 -15.39
CA LEU A 305 13.72 7.48 -16.08
C LEU A 305 13.84 6.20 -16.92
N LEU A 306 13.07 5.16 -16.58
CA LEU A 306 13.10 3.91 -17.34
C LEU A 306 12.11 3.97 -18.51
N GLU A 307 12.61 4.44 -19.66
CA GLU A 307 11.83 4.61 -20.91
C GLU A 307 11.73 3.33 -21.76
N ARG A 308 12.58 2.31 -21.49
CA ARG A 308 12.69 1.08 -22.32
C ARG A 308 11.36 0.31 -22.41
N TYR A 309 10.46 0.52 -21.46
CA TYR A 309 9.12 -0.06 -21.41
C TYR A 309 8.09 1.07 -21.47
N TYR A 310 7.60 1.35 -22.68
CA TYR A 310 6.72 2.48 -22.97
C TYR A 310 5.41 2.40 -22.18
N SER A 311 5.16 3.27 -21.20
CA SER A 311 4.00 3.29 -20.27
C SER A 311 4.15 2.47 -18.98
N LEU A 312 5.36 2.43 -18.41
CA LEU A 312 5.62 1.92 -17.07
C LEU A 312 5.25 2.97 -16.00
N ALA A 313 4.54 2.54 -14.95
CA ALA A 313 4.36 3.30 -13.73
C ALA A 313 4.92 2.51 -12.54
N TRP A 314 5.77 3.14 -11.72
CA TRP A 314 6.14 2.60 -10.42
C TRP A 314 4.99 2.80 -9.43
N ASN A 315 4.46 1.72 -8.87
CA ASN A 315 3.25 1.79 -8.03
C ASN A 315 3.54 1.47 -6.56
N GLN A 316 4.65 0.81 -6.27
CA GLN A 316 5.02 0.38 -4.93
C GLN A 316 6.51 0.65 -4.71
N LEU A 317 6.83 1.16 -3.52
CA LEU A 317 8.19 1.36 -3.05
C LEU A 317 8.35 0.72 -1.67
N VAL A 318 9.48 0.09 -1.42
CA VAL A 318 9.85 -0.43 -0.10
C VAL A 318 11.36 -0.31 0.10
N ALA A 319 11.80 -0.02 1.32
CA ALA A 319 13.20 -0.01 1.70
C ALA A 319 13.53 -1.19 2.61
N TYR A 320 14.72 -1.78 2.45
CA TYR A 320 15.16 -2.93 3.25
C TYR A 320 15.28 -2.61 4.74
N SER A 321 15.74 -1.39 5.04
CA SER A 321 16.03 -0.96 6.39
C SER A 321 15.88 0.57 6.45
N PRO A 322 14.66 1.11 6.42
CA PRO A 322 14.40 2.55 6.32
C PRO A 322 15.05 3.41 7.42
N GLU A 323 15.46 2.80 8.52
CA GLU A 323 16.25 3.37 9.62
C GLU A 323 17.74 3.61 9.26
N HIS A 324 18.21 3.09 8.13
CA HIS A 324 19.56 3.29 7.63
C HIS A 324 19.57 4.18 6.38
N ALA A 325 20.41 5.22 6.39
CA ALA A 325 20.48 6.22 5.32
C ALA A 325 20.84 5.62 3.95
N ASP A 326 21.63 4.54 3.92
CA ASP A 326 22.08 3.86 2.70
C ASP A 326 21.18 2.69 2.30
N SER A 327 20.01 2.53 2.93
CA SER A 327 19.12 1.42 2.64
C SER A 327 18.75 1.36 1.16
N PRO A 328 18.96 0.21 0.49
CA PRO A 328 18.46 0.02 -0.85
C PRO A 328 16.94 0.15 -0.89
N ILE A 329 16.44 0.54 -2.05
CA ILE A 329 15.02 0.71 -2.34
C ILE A 329 14.64 -0.32 -3.40
N LEU A 330 13.49 -0.95 -3.24
CA LEU A 330 12.84 -1.71 -4.28
C LEU A 330 11.64 -0.94 -4.78
N ALA A 331 11.52 -0.85 -6.10
CA ALA A 331 10.34 -0.34 -6.75
C ALA A 331 9.67 -1.48 -7.53
N ALA A 332 8.37 -1.62 -7.41
CA ALA A 332 7.58 -2.47 -8.29
C ALA A 332 6.60 -1.64 -9.10
N GLY A 333 6.56 -1.94 -10.39
CA GLY A 333 5.79 -1.20 -11.36
C GLY A 333 5.15 -2.13 -12.37
N ILE A 334 4.07 -1.66 -12.98
CA ILE A 334 3.33 -2.43 -13.99
C ILE A 334 3.34 -1.63 -15.28
N TRP A 335 3.40 -2.35 -16.39
CA TRP A 335 3.08 -1.77 -17.67
C TRP A 335 1.58 -1.47 -17.81
N THR A 336 1.21 -0.23 -18.07
CA THR A 336 -0.20 0.22 -17.99
C THR A 336 -1.08 -0.17 -19.19
N ARG A 337 -0.58 -0.97 -20.15
CA ARG A 337 -1.34 -1.38 -21.34
C ARG A 337 -1.39 -2.90 -21.54
N GLY A 338 -2.56 -3.48 -21.25
CA GLY A 338 -2.93 -4.82 -21.70
C GLY A 338 -3.03 -5.85 -20.57
N PRO A 339 -3.80 -6.93 -20.77
CA PRO A 339 -4.00 -7.99 -19.78
C PRO A 339 -2.74 -8.85 -19.53
N ASP A 340 -1.70 -8.72 -20.34
CA ASP A 340 -0.45 -9.48 -20.23
C ASP A 340 0.74 -8.58 -19.92
N ALA A 341 0.50 -7.49 -19.20
CA ALA A 341 1.51 -6.50 -18.93
C ALA A 341 2.63 -7.02 -18.03
N PRO A 342 3.91 -6.90 -18.44
CA PRO A 342 4.99 -7.30 -17.57
C PRO A 342 5.02 -6.40 -16.34
N MET A 343 5.27 -7.02 -15.19
CA MET A 343 5.64 -6.33 -13.97
C MET A 343 7.17 -6.22 -13.92
N LEU A 344 7.65 -5.05 -13.48
CA LEU A 344 9.06 -4.84 -13.18
C LEU A 344 9.26 -4.72 -11.68
N ILE A 345 10.34 -5.32 -11.19
CA ILE A 345 10.87 -5.08 -9.84
C ILE A 345 12.29 -4.54 -10.00
N GLY A 346 12.51 -3.25 -9.77
CA GLY A 346 13.81 -2.60 -9.81
C GLY A 346 14.42 -2.44 -8.43
N ARG A 347 15.75 -2.58 -8.31
CA ARG A 347 16.49 -2.21 -7.10
C ARG A 347 17.29 -0.94 -7.35
N PHE A 348 17.24 -0.04 -6.39
CA PHE A 348 17.89 1.26 -6.44
C PHE A 348 18.68 1.45 -5.16
N HIS A 349 19.79 2.18 -5.26
CA HIS A 349 20.50 2.69 -4.11
C HIS A 349 19.66 3.75 -3.40
N ALA A 350 19.97 4.07 -2.14
CA ALA A 350 19.25 5.10 -1.39
C ALA A 350 19.25 6.46 -2.11
N ASN A 351 20.32 6.78 -2.84
CA ASN A 351 20.46 7.96 -3.70
C ASN A 351 19.65 7.89 -5.00
N GLY A 352 18.85 6.85 -5.21
CA GLY A 352 18.01 6.66 -6.38
C GLY A 352 18.70 6.03 -7.58
N GLU A 353 20.03 5.92 -7.61
CA GLU A 353 20.72 5.31 -8.75
C GLU A 353 20.31 3.84 -8.90
N LEU A 354 20.00 3.43 -10.14
CA LEU A 354 19.62 2.05 -10.42
C LEU A 354 20.80 1.14 -10.09
N ASP A 355 20.54 0.14 -9.26
CA ASP A 355 21.53 -0.85 -8.91
C ASP A 355 21.66 -1.89 -10.02
N VAL A 356 22.56 -1.64 -10.97
CA VAL A 356 22.83 -2.56 -12.08
C VAL A 356 23.46 -3.89 -11.67
N SER A 357 23.85 -4.07 -10.41
CA SER A 357 24.26 -5.40 -9.92
C SER A 357 23.09 -6.25 -9.41
N PHE A 358 21.88 -5.69 -9.42
CA PHE A 358 20.66 -6.44 -9.18
C PHE A 358 20.19 -7.12 -10.46
N ALA A 359 19.72 -8.35 -10.29
CA ALA A 359 19.33 -9.28 -11.33
C ALA A 359 20.47 -9.83 -12.21
N ASP A 360 20.28 -11.06 -12.69
CA ASP A 360 21.33 -11.90 -13.29
C ASP A 360 21.90 -11.36 -14.62
N GLU A 361 21.17 -10.45 -15.28
CA GLU A 361 21.60 -9.81 -16.53
C GLU A 361 22.23 -8.42 -16.32
N GLY A 362 22.44 -7.99 -15.08
CA GLY A 362 22.98 -6.67 -14.75
C GLY A 362 22.06 -5.52 -15.16
N THR A 363 20.78 -5.80 -15.35
CA THR A 363 19.75 -4.85 -15.79
C THR A 363 19.31 -3.90 -14.69
N GLY A 364 19.52 -4.29 -13.42
CA GLY A 364 19.01 -3.60 -12.24
C GLY A 364 17.52 -3.84 -11.95
N TYR A 365 16.87 -4.72 -12.72
CA TYR A 365 15.47 -5.07 -12.50
C TYR A 365 15.12 -6.49 -13.00
N ILE A 366 14.10 -7.05 -12.38
CA ILE A 366 13.47 -8.33 -12.73
C ILE A 366 12.24 -8.02 -13.56
N LEU A 367 12.04 -8.77 -14.65
CA LEU A 367 10.83 -8.75 -15.44
C LEU A 367 10.01 -10.02 -15.17
N ILE A 368 8.70 -9.83 -14.94
CA ILE A 368 7.74 -10.88 -14.66
C ILE A 368 6.62 -10.78 -15.69
N ASP A 369 6.55 -11.74 -16.60
CA ASP A 369 5.55 -11.79 -17.68
C ASP A 369 4.21 -12.38 -17.24
N GLY A 370 3.15 -12.06 -18.00
CA GLY A 370 1.83 -12.66 -17.81
C GLY A 370 1.19 -12.28 -16.48
N THR A 371 1.33 -11.02 -16.06
CA THR A 371 0.67 -10.45 -14.89
C THR A 371 -0.27 -9.34 -15.31
N THR A 372 -1.27 -9.02 -14.48
CA THR A 372 -2.16 -7.88 -14.72
C THR A 372 -1.95 -6.74 -13.75
N ALA A 373 -1.54 -7.01 -12.51
CA ALA A 373 -1.15 -5.97 -11.58
C ALA A 373 -0.24 -6.44 -10.45
N ALA A 374 0.68 -5.58 -10.02
CA ALA A 374 1.29 -5.59 -8.70
C ALA A 374 0.39 -4.82 -7.72
N ARG A 375 -0.03 -5.44 -6.62
CA ARG A 375 -0.87 -4.76 -5.61
C ARG A 375 -0.07 -4.27 -4.41
N ARG A 376 0.91 -5.05 -3.95
CA ARG A 376 1.83 -4.65 -2.86
C ARG A 376 3.18 -5.34 -2.97
N CYS A 377 4.22 -4.65 -2.52
CA CYS A 377 5.54 -5.24 -2.28
C CYS A 377 5.91 -5.09 -0.82
N GLU A 378 6.57 -6.09 -0.27
CA GLU A 378 7.03 -6.12 1.12
C GLU A 378 8.37 -6.85 1.19
N ILE A 379 9.22 -6.44 2.12
CA ILE A 379 10.48 -7.11 2.40
C ILE A 379 10.27 -8.05 3.59
N LEU A 380 10.79 -9.26 3.46
CA LEU A 380 10.76 -10.27 4.52
C LEU A 380 11.82 -9.90 5.55
N GLU A 381 11.42 -9.56 6.77
CA GLU A 381 12.34 -9.04 7.79
C GLU A 381 12.86 -10.13 8.74
N ASN A 382 12.21 -11.30 8.76
CA ASN A 382 12.44 -12.32 9.79
C ASN A 382 12.75 -13.74 9.27
N GLY A 383 13.57 -14.49 10.01
CA GLY A 383 13.90 -15.90 9.75
C GLY A 383 14.93 -16.16 8.65
N LEU A 384 14.96 -17.39 8.12
CA LEU A 384 15.86 -17.84 7.03
C LEU A 384 15.65 -17.11 5.69
N GLU A 385 14.64 -16.26 5.64
CA GLU A 385 14.20 -15.52 4.45
C GLU A 385 14.39 -14.01 4.62
N LYS A 386 15.00 -13.58 5.72
CA LYS A 386 15.32 -12.19 6.00
C LYS A 386 16.07 -11.59 4.81
N GLY A 387 15.59 -10.44 4.34
CA GLY A 387 16.12 -9.70 3.19
C GLY A 387 15.68 -10.23 1.83
N LYS A 388 14.84 -11.27 1.74
CA LYS A 388 14.12 -11.58 0.49
C LYS A 388 12.94 -10.63 0.32
N THR A 389 12.41 -10.52 -0.89
CA THR A 389 11.24 -9.65 -1.17
C THR A 389 10.06 -10.50 -1.56
N MET A 390 8.90 -10.24 -0.96
CA MET A 390 7.64 -10.81 -1.40
C MET A 390 6.86 -9.75 -2.18
N VAL A 391 6.40 -10.13 -3.36
CA VAL A 391 5.55 -9.30 -4.20
C VAL A 391 4.22 -9.99 -4.38
N HIS A 392 3.15 -9.28 -4.00
CA HIS A 392 1.80 -9.73 -4.27
C HIS A 392 1.37 -9.24 -5.65
N VAL A 393 1.11 -10.20 -6.53
CA VAL A 393 0.63 -9.94 -7.88
C VAL A 393 -0.78 -10.49 -8.06
N MET A 394 -1.60 -9.74 -8.78
CA MET A 394 -2.79 -10.27 -9.41
C MET A 394 -2.47 -10.55 -10.88
N SER A 395 -2.92 -11.69 -11.35
CA SER A 395 -2.74 -12.10 -12.73
C SER A 395 -4.06 -12.62 -13.30
N THR A 396 -4.27 -12.37 -14.59
CA THR A 396 -5.28 -13.08 -15.39
C THR A 396 -4.71 -14.32 -16.09
N ASN A 397 -3.43 -14.64 -15.87
CA ASN A 397 -2.82 -15.86 -16.35
C ASN A 397 -3.58 -17.05 -15.73
N PRO A 398 -4.18 -17.94 -16.54
CA PRO A 398 -4.96 -19.05 -16.04
C PRO A 398 -4.13 -20.06 -15.22
N ASN A 399 -2.80 -20.01 -15.33
CA ASN A 399 -1.88 -20.82 -14.54
C ASN A 399 -1.53 -20.21 -13.17
N LEU A 400 -1.93 -18.96 -12.92
CA LEU A 400 -1.77 -18.29 -11.63
C LEU A 400 -3.15 -18.11 -10.98
N PRO A 401 -3.34 -18.51 -9.71
CA PRO A 401 -4.56 -18.20 -8.98
C PRO A 401 -4.88 -16.69 -8.99
N ARG A 402 -6.18 -16.34 -8.88
CA ARG A 402 -6.63 -14.95 -8.72
C ARG A 402 -6.04 -14.37 -7.42
N GLY A 403 -4.92 -13.67 -7.56
CA GLY A 403 -4.05 -13.32 -6.44
C GLY A 403 -2.98 -14.40 -6.23
N SER A 404 -1.73 -14.05 -6.47
CA SER A 404 -0.56 -14.92 -6.35
C SER A 404 0.56 -14.20 -5.62
N LEU A 405 1.22 -14.90 -4.71
CA LEU A 405 2.39 -14.38 -4.00
C LEU A 405 3.66 -14.89 -4.70
N ILE A 406 4.47 -13.96 -5.20
CA ILE A 406 5.76 -14.25 -5.81
C ILE A 406 6.84 -13.84 -4.82
N ARG A 407 7.68 -14.81 -4.43
CA ARG A 407 8.88 -14.53 -3.63
C ARG A 407 10.06 -14.31 -4.55
N CYS A 408 10.68 -13.14 -4.43
CA CYS A 408 11.91 -12.78 -5.13
C CYS A 408 13.13 -12.91 -4.19
N LEU A 409 14.17 -13.57 -4.68
CA LEU A 409 15.47 -13.74 -4.06
C LEU A 409 16.30 -12.47 -4.27
N THR A 410 16.15 -11.50 -3.37
CA THR A 410 16.73 -10.17 -3.58
C THR A 410 18.06 -9.92 -2.85
N GLN A 411 18.53 -10.87 -2.06
CA GLN A 411 19.81 -10.81 -1.34
C GLN A 411 21.07 -11.14 -2.15
N LEU A 412 20.97 -11.46 -3.45
CA LEU A 412 22.20 -11.68 -4.21
C LEU A 412 22.95 -10.35 -4.40
N ARG A 413 24.03 -10.18 -3.64
CA ARG A 413 25.25 -9.49 -4.07
C ARG A 413 26.48 -10.16 -3.43
N CYS A 414 27.27 -10.84 -4.25
CA CYS A 414 28.57 -10.38 -4.75
C CYS A 414 29.31 -11.60 -5.29
N ALA A 415 29.26 -11.82 -6.60
CA ALA A 415 30.32 -12.59 -7.25
C ALA A 415 31.58 -11.72 -7.22
N ALA A 416 32.32 -11.80 -6.12
CA ALA A 416 33.69 -11.36 -6.02
C ALA A 416 34.49 -12.43 -5.27
N ALA A 417 34.84 -13.48 -6.01
CA ALA A 417 36.10 -14.19 -5.80
C ALA A 417 36.58 -14.65 -7.18
N HIS A 418 37.24 -13.74 -7.90
CA HIS A 418 38.42 -14.16 -8.66
C HIS A 418 39.50 -14.49 -7.64
N ALA A 419 39.81 -15.77 -7.51
CA ALA A 419 41.14 -16.30 -7.22
C ALA A 419 41.18 -17.75 -7.73
#